data_AF-A0A1I3ZEV0-F1
#
_entry.id   AF-A0A1I3ZEV0-F1
#
_cell.length_a   1.000
_cell.length_b   1.000
_cell.length_c   1.000
_cell.angle_alpha   90.00
_cell.angle_beta   90.00
_cell.angle_gamma   90.00
#
_symmetry.space_group_name_H-M   'P 1'
#
loop_
_entity.id
_entity.type
_entity.pdbx_description
1 polymer ?
#
loop_
_entity_poly.entity_id
_entity_poly.type
_entity_poly.pdbx_seq_one_letter_code
_entity_poly.pdbx_strand_id
1 'polypeptide(L)'
;MHDKKQHFPSRNASQTGSYAIGRFIQQLRKLERQFTILIILGVIGDSILVLPTVIASSVKQDAWLSMLIALFLGLAVGWLFSGIAHKQQRKSLIEVAQSNFFCLKYICSLTLVSEMSQFMTTQMMPETPAEAIIILYTTVIIAYRYGVKAFARMSELLFPVFLGLLVFLVVFLIPQVDISYLLPLAAKGMGPIISGVLPAFTFGFAEMYILLMLYVAGKPRKSKTE
;
A
#
# COMPACT_ATOMS: atom_id res chain seq x y z
N MET A 1 37.90 61.04 20.92
CA MET A 1 37.95 60.06 19.80
C MET A 1 38.05 58.68 20.42
N HIS A 2 37.28 57.63 20.15
CA HIS A 2 36.14 57.42 19.27
C HIS A 2 35.43 56.17 19.82
N ASP A 3 34.12 56.27 20.01
CA ASP A 3 33.21 55.18 20.40
C ASP A 3 33.11 54.15 19.25
N LYS A 4 33.35 52.87 19.53
CA LYS A 4 33.08 51.76 18.60
C LYS A 4 32.05 50.82 19.24
N LYS A 5 30.78 51.21 19.13
CA LYS A 5 29.65 50.29 19.28
C LYS A 5 29.78 49.15 18.25
N GLN A 6 29.99 47.94 18.74
CA GLN A 6 29.87 46.72 17.95
C GLN A 6 28.41 46.59 17.51
N HIS A 7 28.19 46.87 16.23
CA HIS A 7 26.90 46.67 15.57
C HIS A 7 26.73 45.16 15.34
N PHE A 8 26.08 44.47 16.28
CA PHE A 8 25.54 43.13 16.02
C PHE A 8 24.46 43.26 14.95
N PRO A 9 24.56 42.57 13.80
CA PRO A 9 23.45 42.53 12.87
C PRO A 9 22.31 41.77 13.54
N SER A 10 21.19 42.46 13.77
CA SER A 10 19.93 41.87 14.16
C SER A 10 19.51 40.88 13.08
N ARG A 11 19.86 39.60 13.24
CA ARG A 11 19.38 38.52 12.38
C ARG A 11 17.86 38.46 12.54
N ASN A 12 17.18 38.94 11.51
CA ASN A 12 15.74 39.01 11.37
C ASN A 12 15.05 37.71 11.81
N ALA A 13 14.34 37.76 12.94
CA ALA A 13 13.47 36.68 13.44
C ALA A 13 12.43 36.23 12.38
N SER A 14 12.08 37.12 11.44
CA SER A 14 11.19 36.85 10.31
C SER A 14 11.79 35.92 9.24
N GLN A 15 13.11 35.93 9.03
CA GLN A 15 13.76 35.02 8.08
C GLN A 15 13.82 33.60 8.66
N THR A 16 14.20 33.45 9.94
CA THR A 16 14.20 32.16 10.65
C THR A 16 12.83 31.50 10.70
N GLY A 17 11.75 32.27 10.84
CA GLY A 17 10.38 31.75 10.78
C GLY A 17 10.01 31.20 9.40
N SER A 18 10.34 31.92 8.33
CA SER A 18 10.07 31.48 6.94
C SER A 18 10.85 30.21 6.57
N TYR A 19 12.14 30.11 6.97
CA TYR A 19 12.94 28.90 6.76
C TYR A 19 12.47 27.70 7.61
N ALA A 20 11.98 27.94 8.83
CA ALA A 20 11.43 26.88 9.68
C ALA A 20 10.11 26.34 9.11
N ILE A 21 9.23 27.22 8.63
CA ILE A 21 7.98 26.86 7.95
C ILE A 21 8.28 26.09 6.65
N GLY A 22 9.26 26.54 5.86
CA GLY A 22 9.70 25.84 4.65
C GLY A 22 10.22 24.43 4.93
N ARG A 23 11.07 24.25 5.96
CA ARG A 23 11.54 22.93 6.40
C ARG A 23 10.42 22.05 6.93
N PHE A 24 9.47 22.62 7.67
CA PHE A 24 8.32 21.90 8.20
C PHE A 24 7.40 21.39 7.09
N ILE A 25 7.08 22.24 6.10
CA ILE A 25 6.28 21.85 4.92
C ILE A 25 6.98 20.75 4.12
N GLN A 26 8.31 20.85 3.95
CA GLN A 26 9.08 19.80 3.27
C GLN A 26 9.07 18.47 4.03
N GLN A 27 9.15 18.49 5.36
CA GLN A 27 9.06 17.28 6.18
C GLN A 27 7.68 16.62 6.08
N LEU A 28 6.60 17.41 6.11
CA LEU A 28 5.25 16.90 5.93
C LEU A 28 5.06 16.26 4.54
N ARG A 29 5.48 16.96 3.48
CA ARG A 29 5.41 16.43 2.10
C ARG A 29 6.20 15.13 1.94
N LYS A 30 7.37 15.03 2.60
CA LYS A 30 8.20 13.82 2.56
C LYS A 30 7.52 12.66 3.29
N LEU A 31 6.88 12.90 4.43
CA LEU A 31 6.13 11.89 5.18
C LEU A 31 4.93 11.36 4.37
N GLU A 32 4.18 12.26 3.74
CA GLU A 32 3.05 11.89 2.87
C GLU A 32 3.53 11.05 1.69
N ARG A 33 4.60 11.47 1.01
CA ARG A 33 5.19 10.70 -0.10
C ARG A 33 5.65 9.31 0.34
N GLN A 34 6.38 9.21 1.45
CA GLN A 34 6.88 7.92 1.95
C GLN A 34 5.73 6.97 2.32
N PHE A 35 4.66 7.50 2.89
CA PHE A 35 3.46 6.73 3.18
C PHE A 35 2.76 6.25 1.90
N THR A 36 2.61 7.12 0.90
CA THR A 36 2.04 6.74 -0.41
C THR A 36 2.87 5.65 -1.10
N ILE A 37 4.20 5.78 -1.11
CA ILE A 37 5.09 4.78 -1.70
C ILE A 37 4.94 3.43 -0.99
N LEU A 38 4.84 3.42 0.34
CA LEU A 38 4.62 2.18 1.08
C LEU A 38 3.29 1.52 0.74
N ILE A 39 2.22 2.30 0.58
CA ILE A 39 0.92 1.78 0.15
C ILE A 39 1.03 1.19 -1.25
N ILE A 40 1.65 1.89 -2.20
CA ILE A 40 1.79 1.41 -3.58
C ILE A 40 2.59 0.11 -3.62
N LEU A 41 3.75 0.06 -2.94
CA LEU A 41 4.59 -1.12 -2.89
C LEU A 41 3.89 -2.30 -2.19
N GLY A 42 3.13 -2.06 -1.13
CA GLY A 42 2.35 -3.09 -0.46
C GLY A 42 1.26 -3.66 -1.37
N VAL A 43 0.40 -2.79 -1.90
CA VAL A 43 -0.76 -3.21 -2.71
C VAL A 43 -0.32 -3.92 -3.99
N ILE A 44 0.61 -3.34 -4.75
CA ILE A 44 1.06 -3.96 -6.01
C ILE A 44 1.90 -5.21 -5.71
N GLY A 45 2.76 -5.15 -4.68
CA GLY A 45 3.67 -6.23 -4.32
C GLY A 45 2.94 -7.51 -3.89
N ASP A 46 1.84 -7.39 -3.16
CA ASP A 46 1.00 -8.53 -2.80
C ASP A 46 0.14 -9.00 -3.98
N SER A 47 -0.56 -8.06 -4.62
CA SER A 47 -1.51 -8.36 -5.71
C SER A 47 -0.87 -9.12 -6.87
N ILE A 48 0.38 -8.81 -7.23
CA ILE A 48 1.06 -9.45 -8.37
C ILE A 48 1.41 -10.93 -8.12
N LEU A 49 1.51 -11.36 -6.85
CA LEU A 49 1.86 -12.74 -6.49
C LEU A 49 0.63 -13.65 -6.48
N VAL A 50 -0.50 -13.12 -6.01
CA VAL A 50 -1.70 -13.93 -5.71
C VAL A 50 -2.74 -13.83 -6.83
N LEU A 51 -3.05 -12.61 -7.30
CA LEU A 51 -4.19 -12.38 -8.20
C LEU A 51 -4.10 -13.12 -9.54
N PRO A 52 -2.94 -13.22 -10.23
CA PRO A 52 -2.87 -13.94 -11.51
C PRO A 52 -3.32 -15.39 -11.36
N THR A 53 -2.86 -16.08 -10.31
CA THR A 53 -3.18 -17.48 -10.05
C THR A 53 -4.65 -17.67 -9.65
N VAL A 54 -5.14 -16.83 -8.72
CA VAL A 54 -6.51 -16.94 -8.20
C VAL A 54 -7.56 -16.63 -9.28
N ILE A 55 -7.35 -15.59 -10.08
CA ILE A 55 -8.34 -15.17 -11.08
C ILE A 55 -8.21 -16.01 -12.35
N ALA A 56 -7.00 -16.39 -12.79
CA ALA A 56 -6.85 -17.23 -13.97
C ALA A 56 -7.45 -18.64 -13.77
N SER A 57 -7.40 -19.19 -12.55
CA SER A 57 -8.00 -20.50 -12.24
C SER A 57 -9.54 -20.49 -12.38
N SER A 58 -10.19 -19.35 -12.09
CA SER A 58 -11.64 -19.20 -12.08
C SER A 58 -12.20 -18.63 -13.39
N VAL A 59 -11.58 -17.60 -13.95
CA VAL A 59 -12.09 -16.82 -15.10
C VAL A 59 -11.32 -17.09 -16.39
N LYS A 60 -10.13 -17.70 -16.32
CA LYS A 60 -9.25 -17.97 -17.47
C LYS A 60 -8.95 -16.71 -18.28
N GLN A 61 -9.27 -16.71 -19.59
CA GLN A 61 -8.94 -15.64 -20.52
C GLN A 61 -9.66 -14.31 -20.25
N ASP A 62 -10.83 -14.34 -19.59
CA ASP A 62 -11.59 -13.12 -19.28
C ASP A 62 -11.17 -12.49 -17.92
N ALA A 63 -10.11 -13.00 -17.28
CA ALA A 63 -9.63 -12.55 -15.97
C ALA A 63 -9.32 -11.04 -15.91
N TRP A 64 -8.81 -10.48 -17.01
CA TRP A 64 -8.48 -9.06 -17.10
C TRP A 64 -9.73 -8.16 -17.00
N LEU A 65 -10.90 -8.62 -17.48
CA LEU A 65 -12.17 -7.90 -17.34
C LEU A 65 -12.62 -7.89 -15.88
N SER A 66 -12.54 -9.02 -15.18
CA SER A 66 -12.85 -9.11 -13.76
C SER A 66 -11.97 -8.17 -12.93
N MET A 67 -10.67 -8.11 -13.24
CA MET A 67 -9.73 -7.19 -12.58
C MET A 67 -10.07 -5.72 -12.83
N LEU A 68 -10.46 -5.35 -14.05
CA LEU A 68 -10.89 -3.97 -14.35
C LEU A 68 -12.15 -3.58 -13.57
N ILE A 69 -13.16 -4.46 -13.52
CA ILE A 69 -14.38 -4.18 -12.76
C ILE A 69 -14.06 -4.05 -11.26
N ALA A 70 -13.22 -4.94 -10.73
CA ALA A 70 -12.76 -4.87 -9.34
C ALA A 70 -12.00 -3.57 -9.04
N LEU A 71 -11.17 -3.08 -9.98
CA LEU A 71 -10.49 -1.80 -9.85
C LEU A 71 -11.47 -0.63 -9.75
N PHE A 72 -12.48 -0.58 -10.63
CA PHE A 72 -13.51 0.47 -10.56
C PHE A 72 -14.30 0.43 -9.25
N LEU A 73 -14.65 -0.76 -8.76
CA LEU A 73 -15.28 -0.94 -7.45
C LEU A 73 -14.36 -0.50 -6.31
N GLY A 74 -13.07 -0.85 -6.38
CA GLY A 74 -12.04 -0.42 -5.43
C GLY A 74 -11.95 1.10 -5.32
N LEU A 75 -11.91 1.79 -6.47
CA LEU A 75 -11.90 3.25 -6.53
C LEU A 75 -13.19 3.86 -5.99
N ALA A 76 -14.35 3.31 -6.35
CA ALA A 76 -15.65 3.79 -5.86
C ALA A 76 -15.76 3.66 -4.33
N VAL A 77 -15.34 2.52 -3.78
CA VAL A 77 -15.32 2.26 -2.34
C VAL A 77 -14.31 3.19 -1.65
N GLY A 78 -13.11 3.36 -2.19
CA GLY A 78 -12.12 4.31 -1.69
C GLY A 78 -12.64 5.75 -1.66
N TRP A 79 -13.39 6.17 -2.68
CA TRP A 79 -14.02 7.49 -2.73
C TRP A 79 -15.12 7.66 -1.67
N LEU A 80 -15.99 6.66 -1.52
CA LEU A 80 -17.01 6.63 -0.45
C LEU A 80 -16.37 6.73 0.93
N PHE A 81 -15.33 5.94 1.20
CA PHE A 81 -14.61 5.97 2.46
C PHE A 81 -13.92 7.32 2.72
N SER A 82 -13.34 7.94 1.70
CA SER A 82 -12.78 9.29 1.82
C SER A 82 -13.87 10.30 2.19
N GLY A 83 -15.04 10.22 1.56
CA GLY A 83 -16.19 11.06 1.88
C GLY A 83 -16.70 10.87 3.31
N ILE A 84 -16.77 9.64 3.79
CA ILE A 84 -17.15 9.31 5.18
C ILE A 84 -16.10 9.83 6.17
N ALA A 85 -14.81 9.62 5.88
CA ALA A 85 -13.71 10.10 6.73
C ALA A 85 -13.68 11.64 6.84
N HIS A 86 -14.17 12.34 5.81
CA HIS A 86 -14.34 13.80 5.83
C HIS A 86 -15.61 14.25 6.59
N LYS A 87 -16.73 13.52 6.50
CA LYS A 87 -18.02 13.92 7.08
C LYS A 87 -18.22 13.47 8.54
N GLN A 88 -17.78 12.27 8.91
CA GLN A 88 -17.86 11.79 10.29
C GLN A 88 -16.57 12.10 11.03
N GLN A 89 -16.69 12.85 12.12
CA GLN A 89 -15.61 12.97 13.11
C GLN A 89 -15.21 11.54 13.51
N ARG A 90 -14.00 11.13 13.08
CA ARG A 90 -13.12 10.00 13.48
C ARG A 90 -13.55 8.99 14.55
N LYS A 91 -14.37 9.40 15.52
CA LYS A 91 -14.97 8.59 16.59
C LYS A 91 -15.65 7.32 16.06
N SER A 92 -16.56 7.41 15.08
CA SER A 92 -17.30 6.22 14.60
C SER A 92 -16.41 5.15 13.94
N LEU A 93 -15.48 5.55 13.07
CA LEU A 93 -14.59 4.60 12.39
C LEU A 93 -13.56 3.98 13.36
N ILE A 94 -13.07 4.75 14.34
CA ILE A 94 -12.12 4.27 15.33
C ILE A 94 -12.81 3.41 16.40
N GLU A 95 -14.05 3.72 16.83
CA GLU A 95 -14.79 2.92 17.80
C GLU A 95 -15.21 1.56 17.24
N VAL A 96 -15.71 1.51 16.00
CA VAL A 96 -16.01 0.24 15.32
C VAL A 96 -14.73 -0.53 15.00
N ALA A 97 -13.64 0.16 14.66
CA ALA A 97 -12.34 -0.48 14.51
C ALA A 97 -11.83 -1.03 15.85
N GLN A 98 -11.89 -0.28 16.95
CA GLN A 98 -11.24 -0.64 18.21
C GLN A 98 -11.69 -1.99 18.78
N SER A 99 -12.94 -2.43 18.54
CA SER A 99 -13.37 -3.76 19.01
C SER A 99 -12.69 -4.92 18.24
N ASN A 100 -12.34 -4.73 16.96
CA ASN A 100 -11.86 -5.79 16.07
C ASN A 100 -10.48 -5.51 15.43
N PHE A 101 -9.87 -4.36 15.70
CA PHE A 101 -8.66 -3.88 15.02
C PHE A 101 -7.44 -4.76 15.31
N PHE A 102 -7.33 -5.29 16.52
CA PHE A 102 -6.26 -6.21 16.87
C PHE A 102 -6.39 -7.53 16.09
N CYS A 103 -7.59 -8.10 16.05
CA CYS A 103 -7.86 -9.33 15.31
C CYS A 103 -7.64 -9.14 13.81
N LEU A 104 -8.19 -8.07 13.21
CA LEU A 104 -8.05 -7.79 11.78
C LEU A 104 -6.60 -7.55 11.36
N LYS A 105 -5.84 -6.80 12.15
CA LYS A 105 -4.40 -6.61 11.90
C LYS A 105 -3.62 -7.91 11.94
N TYR A 106 -3.91 -8.74 12.95
CA TYR A 106 -3.21 -10.00 13.12
C TYR A 106 -3.53 -10.98 11.99
N ILE A 107 -4.82 -11.11 11.65
CA ILE A 107 -5.29 -11.94 10.53
C ILE A 107 -4.63 -11.51 9.23
N CYS A 108 -4.69 -10.23 8.85
CA CYS A 108 -4.07 -9.77 7.61
C CYS A 108 -2.54 -9.95 7.61
N SER A 109 -1.87 -9.72 8.74
CA SER A 109 -0.42 -9.98 8.82
C SER A 109 -0.07 -11.47 8.65
N LEU A 110 -0.91 -12.38 9.15
CA LEU A 110 -0.72 -13.81 8.97
C LEU A 110 -1.01 -14.24 7.54
N THR A 111 -2.08 -13.69 6.93
CA THR A 111 -2.42 -13.96 5.53
C THR A 111 -1.27 -13.57 4.61
N LEU A 112 -0.72 -12.36 4.77
CA LEU A 112 0.43 -11.89 3.98
C LEU A 112 1.67 -12.77 4.13
N VAL A 113 1.99 -13.21 5.36
CA VAL A 113 3.14 -14.10 5.59
C VAL A 113 2.88 -15.49 4.98
N SER A 114 1.63 -15.97 5.03
CA SER A 114 1.22 -17.22 4.40
C SER A 114 1.31 -17.15 2.88
N GLU A 115 0.82 -16.08 2.26
CA GLU A 115 0.88 -15.87 0.80
C GLU A 115 2.32 -15.77 0.32
N MET A 116 3.17 -15.02 1.03
CA MET A 116 4.60 -14.95 0.74
C MET A 116 5.29 -16.31 0.88
N SER A 117 4.93 -17.09 1.91
CA SER A 117 5.47 -18.44 2.08
C SER A 117 5.05 -19.36 0.93
N GLN A 118 3.77 -19.36 0.55
CA GLN A 118 3.27 -20.14 -0.58
C GLN A 118 3.91 -19.73 -1.90
N PHE A 119 4.09 -18.43 -2.15
CA PHE A 119 4.79 -17.97 -3.34
C PHE A 119 6.24 -18.48 -3.38
N MET A 120 6.95 -18.39 -2.26
CA MET A 120 8.34 -18.82 -2.18
C MET A 120 8.47 -20.33 -2.35
N THR A 121 7.59 -21.14 -1.75
CA THR A 121 7.62 -22.60 -1.95
C THR A 121 7.14 -23.01 -3.34
N THR A 122 6.24 -22.27 -3.99
CA THR A 122 5.74 -22.69 -5.31
C THR A 122 6.63 -22.24 -6.46
N GLN A 123 7.23 -21.05 -6.39
CA GLN A 123 7.92 -20.43 -7.53
C GLN A 123 9.44 -20.37 -7.39
N MET A 124 9.98 -20.35 -6.18
CA MET A 124 11.41 -20.10 -5.95
C MET A 124 12.15 -21.29 -5.35
N MET A 125 11.62 -21.85 -4.25
CA MET A 125 12.26 -22.89 -3.46
C MET A 125 11.28 -24.02 -3.09
N PRO A 126 10.88 -24.87 -4.04
CA PRO A 126 9.93 -25.96 -3.80
C PRO A 126 10.37 -26.99 -2.77
N GLU A 127 11.67 -27.19 -2.65
CA GLU A 127 12.25 -28.15 -1.70
C GLU A 127 12.29 -27.61 -0.25
N THR A 128 11.99 -26.32 -0.05
CA THR A 128 12.02 -25.72 1.29
C THR A 128 10.64 -25.81 1.95
N PRO A 129 10.54 -26.31 3.19
CA PRO A 129 9.26 -26.35 3.90
C PRO A 129 8.75 -24.94 4.20
N ALA A 130 7.44 -24.74 4.04
CA ALA A 130 6.76 -23.46 4.26
C ALA A 130 7.03 -22.87 5.66
N GLU A 131 7.15 -23.73 6.68
CA GLU A 131 7.43 -23.34 8.06
C GLU A 131 8.75 -22.58 8.22
N ALA A 132 9.80 -22.99 7.50
CA ALA A 132 11.10 -22.33 7.56
C ALA A 132 11.02 -20.90 7.02
N ILE A 133 10.24 -20.70 5.95
CA ILE A 133 10.02 -19.39 5.34
C ILE A 133 9.19 -18.51 6.26
N ILE A 134 8.12 -19.04 6.87
CA ILE A 134 7.27 -18.30 7.81
C ILE A 134 8.07 -17.80 9.02
N ILE A 135 8.93 -18.66 9.60
CA ILE A 135 9.80 -18.28 10.73
C ILE A 135 10.74 -17.16 10.31
N LEU A 136 11.39 -17.28 9.14
CA LEU A 136 12.30 -16.27 8.63
C LEU A 136 11.61 -14.91 8.44
N TYR A 137 10.47 -14.86 7.74
CA TYR A 137 9.74 -13.60 7.55
C TYR A 137 9.24 -13.00 8.87
N THR A 138 8.83 -13.84 9.83
CA THR A 138 8.40 -13.37 11.16
C THR A 138 9.55 -12.69 11.92
N THR A 139 10.76 -13.27 11.90
CA THR A 139 11.93 -12.65 12.54
C THR A 139 12.29 -11.30 11.92
N VAL A 140 12.19 -11.20 10.59
CA VAL A 140 12.42 -9.97 9.84
C VAL A 140 11.39 -8.89 10.22
N ILE A 141 10.11 -9.24 10.33
CA ILE A 141 9.05 -8.32 10.77
C ILE A 141 9.32 -7.79 12.20
N ILE A 142 9.77 -8.65 13.11
CA ILE A 142 10.13 -8.26 14.48
C ILE A 142 11.32 -7.29 14.45
N ALA A 143 12.35 -7.56 13.65
CA ALA A 143 13.49 -6.66 13.48
C ALA A 143 13.08 -5.29 12.93
N TYR A 144 12.14 -5.24 11.99
CA TYR A 144 11.62 -3.99 11.43
C TYR A 144 10.85 -3.12 12.42
N ARG A 145 10.27 -3.68 13.49
CA ARG A 145 9.58 -2.90 14.54
C ARG A 145 10.50 -1.87 15.19
N TYR A 146 11.79 -2.15 15.27
CA TYR A 146 12.78 -1.24 15.86
C TYR A 146 13.27 -0.15 14.90
N GLY A 147 12.87 -0.20 13.62
CA GLY A 147 13.46 0.59 12.53
C GLY A 147 12.48 1.16 11.51
N VAL A 148 11.24 1.48 11.90
CA VAL A 148 10.18 1.93 10.96
C VAL A 148 10.60 3.12 10.09
N LYS A 149 11.36 4.08 10.63
CA LYS A 149 11.89 5.23 9.87
C LYS A 149 12.94 4.84 8.84
N ALA A 150 13.74 3.80 9.13
CA ALA A 150 14.70 3.26 8.18
C ALA A 150 13.97 2.52 7.06
N PHE A 151 12.94 1.73 7.40
CA PHE A 151 12.09 1.05 6.44
C PHE A 151 11.41 2.01 5.45
N ALA A 152 10.81 3.10 5.93
CA ALA A 152 10.19 4.11 5.08
C ALA A 152 11.17 4.85 4.15
N ARG A 153 12.47 4.89 4.50
CA ARG A 153 13.51 5.43 3.61
C ARG A 153 13.98 4.40 2.60
N MET A 154 14.08 3.14 3.01
CA MET A 154 14.41 2.03 2.12
C MET A 154 13.35 1.83 1.05
N SER A 155 12.06 1.95 1.39
CA SER A 155 10.97 1.87 0.42
C SER A 155 11.06 2.95 -0.66
N GLU A 156 11.46 4.18 -0.30
CA GLU A 156 11.68 5.26 -1.26
C GLU A 156 12.84 4.96 -2.22
N LEU A 157 13.89 4.28 -1.74
CA LEU A 157 15.04 3.85 -2.56
C LEU A 157 14.70 2.63 -3.44
N LEU A 158 13.89 1.71 -2.94
CA LEU A 158 13.46 0.51 -3.66
C LEU A 158 12.39 0.80 -4.71
N PHE A 159 11.60 1.85 -4.53
CA PHE A 159 10.50 2.22 -5.44
C PHE A 159 10.91 2.33 -6.92
N PRO A 160 11.95 3.08 -7.32
CA PRO A 160 12.36 3.15 -8.72
C PRO A 160 12.87 1.81 -9.25
N VAL A 161 13.53 0.99 -8.41
CA VAL A 161 13.99 -0.35 -8.78
C VAL A 161 12.79 -1.26 -9.06
N PHE A 162 11.81 -1.25 -8.16
CA PHE A 162 10.57 -1.99 -8.31
C PHE A 162 9.83 -1.61 -9.59
N LEU A 163 9.68 -0.30 -9.86
CA LEU A 163 9.04 0.18 -11.09
C LEU A 163 9.82 -0.24 -12.34
N GLY A 164 11.16 -0.16 -12.29
CA GLY A 164 12.03 -0.63 -13.37
C GLY A 164 11.87 -2.12 -13.65
N LEU A 165 11.81 -2.95 -12.61
CA LEU A 165 11.57 -4.40 -12.74
C LEU A 165 10.16 -4.69 -13.29
N LEU A 166 9.15 -3.94 -12.88
CA LEU A 166 7.78 -4.10 -13.39
C LEU A 166 7.69 -3.74 -14.88
N VAL A 167 8.31 -2.62 -15.28
CA VAL A 167 8.37 -2.24 -16.70
C VAL A 167 9.17 -3.28 -17.50
N PHE A 168 10.29 -3.74 -16.96
CA PHE A 168 11.09 -4.79 -17.59
C PHE A 168 10.28 -6.07 -17.80
N LEU A 169 9.56 -6.53 -16.78
CA LEU A 169 8.66 -7.68 -16.85
C LEU A 169 7.64 -7.51 -17.98
N VAL A 170 6.95 -6.37 -18.03
CA VAL A 170 5.92 -6.12 -19.06
C VAL A 170 6.54 -6.11 -20.46
N VAL A 171 7.66 -5.41 -20.66
CA VAL A 171 8.32 -5.31 -21.97
C VAL A 171 8.78 -6.68 -22.48
N PHE A 172 9.34 -7.52 -21.61
CA PHE A 172 9.80 -8.86 -21.96
C PHE A 172 8.64 -9.85 -22.15
N LEU A 173 7.48 -9.56 -21.58
CA LEU A 173 6.29 -10.39 -21.74
C LEU A 173 5.58 -10.11 -23.07
N ILE A 174 5.62 -8.87 -23.60
CA ILE A 174 4.94 -8.49 -24.85
C ILE A 174 5.18 -9.47 -26.01
N PRO A 175 6.43 -9.91 -26.32
CA PRO A 175 6.68 -10.86 -27.41
C PRO A 175 6.05 -12.25 -27.20
N GLN A 176 5.71 -12.62 -25.97
CA GLN A 176 5.11 -13.91 -25.62
C GLN A 176 3.57 -13.86 -25.62
N VAL A 177 2.97 -12.68 -25.73
CA VAL A 177 1.51 -12.51 -25.73
C VAL A 177 0.96 -12.89 -27.10
N ASP A 178 0.23 -14.00 -27.17
CA ASP A 178 -0.60 -14.33 -28.32
C ASP A 178 -2.02 -13.78 -28.12
N ILE A 179 -2.36 -12.76 -28.91
CA ILE A 179 -3.65 -12.06 -28.87
C ILE A 179 -4.81 -13.00 -29.18
N SER A 180 -4.55 -14.12 -29.87
CA SER A 180 -5.57 -15.13 -30.18
C SER A 180 -6.17 -15.74 -28.91
N TYR A 181 -5.42 -15.81 -27.80
CA TYR A 181 -5.91 -16.31 -26.51
C TYR A 181 -6.79 -15.30 -25.76
N LEU A 182 -6.88 -14.04 -26.18
CA LEU A 182 -7.84 -13.07 -25.64
C LEU A 182 -9.25 -13.29 -26.21
N LEU A 183 -9.37 -14.06 -27.28
CA LEU A 183 -10.62 -14.38 -27.95
C LEU A 183 -11.00 -15.86 -27.71
N PRO A 184 -12.29 -16.21 -27.68
CA PRO A 184 -13.44 -15.31 -27.71
C PRO A 184 -13.73 -14.67 -26.35
N LEU A 185 -14.05 -13.38 -26.34
CA LEU A 185 -14.43 -12.65 -25.13
C LEU A 185 -15.74 -13.21 -24.55
N ALA A 186 -15.76 -13.42 -23.24
CA ALA A 186 -16.93 -13.94 -22.52
C ALA A 186 -17.46 -15.26 -23.09
N ALA A 187 -16.55 -16.16 -23.51
CA ALA A 187 -16.89 -17.46 -24.11
C ALA A 187 -17.83 -18.31 -23.22
N LYS A 188 -17.72 -18.15 -21.90
CA LYS A 188 -18.52 -18.85 -20.89
C LYS A 188 -19.65 -17.99 -20.30
N GLY A 189 -19.97 -16.86 -20.94
CA GLY A 189 -20.93 -15.87 -20.47
C GLY A 189 -20.38 -14.93 -19.40
N MET A 190 -21.23 -14.02 -18.89
CA MET A 190 -20.84 -13.03 -17.87
C MET A 190 -20.70 -13.60 -16.46
N GLY A 191 -21.26 -14.78 -16.19
CA GLY A 191 -21.26 -15.39 -14.85
C GLY A 191 -19.85 -15.55 -14.26
N PRO A 192 -18.91 -16.21 -14.98
CA PRO A 192 -17.52 -16.33 -14.53
C PRO A 192 -16.83 -14.99 -14.31
N ILE A 193 -17.06 -14.01 -15.19
CA ILE A 193 -16.46 -12.67 -15.08
C ILE A 193 -16.88 -12.02 -13.76
N ILE A 194 -18.18 -12.01 -13.45
CA ILE A 194 -18.70 -11.44 -12.20
C ILE A 194 -18.18 -12.21 -10.99
N SER A 195 -18.11 -13.54 -11.07
CA SER A 195 -17.60 -14.37 -9.97
C SER A 195 -16.13 -14.08 -9.64
N GLY A 196 -15.32 -13.69 -10.64
CA GLY A 196 -13.94 -13.28 -10.45
C GLY A 196 -13.76 -11.87 -9.89
N VAL A 197 -14.78 -11.02 -9.95
CA VAL A 197 -14.72 -9.65 -9.39
C VAL A 197 -14.57 -9.68 -7.88
N LEU A 198 -15.30 -10.56 -7.20
CA LEU A 198 -15.27 -10.64 -5.74
C LEU A 198 -13.88 -10.98 -5.19
N PRO A 199 -13.20 -12.07 -5.60
CA PRO A 199 -11.84 -12.35 -5.15
C PRO A 199 -10.86 -11.25 -5.59
N ALA A 200 -10.97 -10.73 -6.81
CA ALA A 200 -10.11 -9.63 -7.27
C ALA A 200 -10.24 -8.37 -6.38
N PHE A 201 -11.47 -8.04 -5.98
CA PHE A 201 -11.75 -6.92 -5.09
C PHE A 201 -11.26 -7.19 -3.67
N THR A 202 -11.55 -8.36 -3.12
CA THR A 202 -11.18 -8.70 -1.74
C THR A 202 -9.67 -8.78 -1.58
N PHE A 203 -8.96 -9.55 -2.40
CA PHE A 203 -7.50 -9.67 -2.29
C PHE A 203 -6.81 -8.35 -2.65
N GLY A 204 -7.22 -7.67 -3.71
CA GLY A 204 -6.56 -6.42 -4.15
C GLY A 204 -6.82 -5.19 -3.28
N PHE A 205 -7.96 -5.12 -2.56
CA PHE A 205 -8.39 -3.90 -1.87
C PHE A 205 -8.72 -4.06 -0.39
N ALA A 206 -8.79 -5.27 0.18
CA ALA A 206 -9.04 -5.43 1.62
C ALA A 206 -7.94 -4.79 2.48
N GLU A 207 -6.69 -4.84 2.03
CA GLU A 207 -5.56 -4.24 2.72
C GLU A 207 -5.65 -2.71 2.78
N MET A 208 -6.22 -2.13 1.73
CA MET A 208 -6.42 -0.69 1.59
C MET A 208 -7.32 -0.15 2.71
N TYR A 209 -8.28 -0.94 3.17
CA TYR A 209 -9.14 -0.61 4.32
C TYR A 209 -8.34 -0.49 5.62
N ILE A 210 -7.41 -1.42 5.87
CA ILE A 210 -6.56 -1.42 7.07
C ILE A 210 -5.56 -0.27 7.03
N LEU A 211 -4.98 0.01 5.86
CA LEU A 211 -4.06 1.14 5.66
C LEU A 211 -4.78 2.48 5.86
N LEU A 212 -6.02 2.60 5.39
CA LEU A 212 -6.87 3.76 5.64
C LEU A 212 -7.17 3.93 7.14
N MET A 213 -7.51 2.85 7.84
CA MET A 213 -7.71 2.89 9.31
C MET A 213 -6.46 3.37 10.04
N LEU A 214 -5.29 2.87 9.67
CA LEU A 214 -4.01 3.28 10.26
C LEU A 214 -3.75 4.78 10.03
N TYR A 215 -4.04 5.28 8.83
CA TYR A 215 -3.90 6.70 8.49
C TYR A 215 -4.85 7.59 9.32
N VAL A 216 -6.10 7.18 9.49
CA VAL A 216 -7.10 7.93 10.30
C VAL A 216 -6.73 7.94 11.78
N ALA A 217 -6.22 6.81 12.31
CA ALA A 217 -5.78 6.70 13.71
C ALA A 217 -4.50 7.50 13.99
N GLY A 218 -3.58 7.60 13.01
CA GLY A 218 -2.27 8.24 13.17
C GLY A 218 -2.26 9.78 13.14
N LYS A 219 -3.31 10.43 12.61
CA LYS A 219 -3.37 11.90 12.64
C LYS A 219 -3.75 12.40 14.04
N PRO A 220 -3.09 13.44 14.60
CA PRO A 220 -3.47 13.99 15.90
C PRO A 220 -4.90 14.53 15.90
N ARG A 221 -5.60 14.35 17.03
CA ARG A 221 -6.91 14.94 17.31
C ARG A 221 -6.77 16.46 17.17
N LYS A 222 -7.42 17.08 16.18
CA LYS A 222 -7.68 18.52 16.26
C LYS A 222 -8.59 18.70 17.46
N SER A 223 -8.02 19.18 18.59
CA SER A 223 -8.82 19.63 19.71
C SER A 223 -9.76 20.70 19.18
N LYS A 224 -11.06 20.47 19.31
CA LYS A 224 -12.02 21.56 19.27
C LYS A 224 -11.65 22.48 20.44
N THR A 225 -10.98 23.58 20.14
CA THR A 225 -11.09 24.79 20.96
C THR A 225 -12.40 25.41 20.57
N GLU A 226 -13.43 25.09 21.35
CA GLU A 226 -14.59 25.94 21.62
C GLU A 226 -14.74 25.97 23.14
#